data_AF-A0A7W5A7V1-F1
#
_entry.id   AF-A0A7W5A7V1-F1
#
_cell.length_a   1.000
_cell.length_b   1.000
_cell.length_c   1.000
_cell.angle_alpha   90.00
_cell.angle_beta   90.00
_cell.angle_gamma   90.00
#
_symmetry.space_group_name_H-M   'P 1'
#
loop_
_entity.id
_entity.type
_entity.pdbx_description
1 polymer ?
#
loop_
_entity_poly.entity_id
_entity_poly.type
_entity_poly.pdbx_seq_one_letter_code
_entity_poly.pdbx_strand_id
1 'polypeptide(L)'
;MTEMNQDDARVQALRGVVERVTAWQETAPEGTTREELDKALHEAGVTLTEEQQELVTDQISRQEEVDVDQLADHSGEGGPA
;
A
#
# COMPACT_ATOMS: atom_id res chain seq x y z
N MET A 1 11.70 -21.87 -1.20
CA MET A 1 12.64 -20.75 -1.40
C MET A 1 12.06 -19.64 -2.26
N THR A 2 11.04 -19.90 -3.10
CA THR A 2 10.40 -18.85 -3.93
C THR A 2 9.41 -17.97 -3.16
N GLU A 3 8.66 -18.54 -2.22
CA GLU A 3 7.60 -17.86 -1.45
C GLU A 3 8.16 -16.70 -0.60
N MET A 4 9.14 -17.01 0.23
CA MET A 4 9.88 -16.04 1.07
C MET A 4 10.51 -14.86 0.28
N ASN A 5 10.79 -15.05 -1.01
CA ASN A 5 11.32 -14.01 -1.89
C ASN A 5 10.21 -13.18 -2.56
N GLN A 6 9.00 -13.74 -2.70
CA GLN A 6 7.81 -13.02 -3.15
C GLN A 6 7.21 -12.16 -2.04
N ASP A 7 7.22 -12.66 -0.80
CA ASP A 7 6.79 -11.88 0.37
C ASP A 7 7.67 -10.64 0.54
N ASP A 8 9.00 -10.79 0.50
CA ASP A 8 9.92 -9.65 0.59
C ASP A 8 9.70 -8.66 -0.56
N ALA A 9 9.53 -9.14 -1.80
CA ALA A 9 9.24 -8.27 -2.95
C ALA A 9 7.91 -7.52 -2.78
N ARG A 10 6.87 -8.15 -2.20
CA ARG A 10 5.57 -7.53 -1.92
C ARG A 10 5.69 -6.47 -0.82
N VAL A 11 6.41 -6.78 0.27
CA VAL A 11 6.70 -5.82 1.35
C VAL A 11 7.41 -4.58 0.79
N GLN A 12 8.46 -4.77 -0.02
CA GLN A 12 9.20 -3.65 -0.62
C GLN A 12 8.31 -2.82 -1.55
N ALA A 13 7.45 -3.47 -2.33
CA ALA A 13 6.52 -2.76 -3.22
C ALA A 13 5.47 -1.96 -2.43
N LEU A 14 4.87 -2.54 -1.39
CA LEU A 14 3.91 -1.85 -0.50
C LEU A 14 4.56 -0.67 0.22
N ARG A 15 5.80 -0.84 0.69
CA ARG A 15 6.58 0.23 1.31
C ARG A 15 6.76 1.41 0.36
N GLY A 16 7.20 1.15 -0.87
CA GLY A 16 7.35 2.20 -1.89
C GLY A 16 6.04 2.91 -2.22
N VAL A 17 4.91 2.19 -2.22
CA VAL A 17 3.57 2.77 -2.39
C VAL A 17 3.23 3.72 -1.24
N VAL A 18 3.34 3.27 0.00
CA VAL A 18 3.03 4.08 1.18
C VAL A 18 3.92 5.33 1.23
N GLU A 19 5.23 5.18 1.03
CA GLU A 19 6.17 6.31 1.02
C GLU A 19 5.80 7.35 -0.04
N ARG A 20 5.40 6.90 -1.24
CA ARG A 20 4.94 7.79 -2.32
C ARG A 20 3.65 8.54 -1.97
N VAL A 21 2.65 7.85 -1.42
CA VAL A 21 1.35 8.45 -1.10
C VAL A 21 1.48 9.43 0.06
N THR A 22 2.28 9.11 1.07
CA THR A 22 2.61 10.02 2.18
C THR A 22 3.32 11.28 1.68
N ALA A 23 4.36 11.13 0.85
CA ALA A 23 5.06 12.28 0.27
C ALA A 23 4.14 13.13 -0.62
N TRP A 24 3.20 12.51 -1.34
CA TRP A 24 2.21 13.21 -2.14
C TRP A 24 1.27 14.07 -1.26
N GLN A 25 0.77 13.54 -0.14
CA GLN A 25 -0.07 14.28 0.82
C GLN A 25 0.61 15.56 1.34
N GLU A 26 1.92 15.50 1.59
CA GLU A 26 2.69 16.65 2.08
C GLU A 26 2.78 17.81 1.08
N THR A 27 2.45 17.58 -0.20
CA THR A 27 2.52 18.58 -1.27
C THR A 27 1.21 19.32 -1.54
N ALA A 28 0.20 19.20 -0.66
CA ALA A 28 -1.15 19.76 -0.82
C ALA A 28 -1.79 19.40 -2.18
N PRO A 29 -1.97 18.11 -2.45
CA PRO A 29 -2.29 17.65 -3.80
C PRO A 29 -3.77 17.78 -4.18
N GLU A 30 -4.04 17.74 -5.49
CA GLU A 30 -5.39 17.66 -6.04
C GLU A 30 -5.87 16.20 -6.06
N GLY A 31 -6.93 15.88 -5.31
CA GLY A 31 -7.52 14.53 -5.23
C GLY A 31 -7.56 13.96 -3.82
N THR A 32 -7.98 12.69 -3.69
CA THR A 32 -8.05 11.99 -2.40
C THR A 32 -6.89 11.03 -2.20
N THR A 33 -6.51 10.79 -0.93
CA THR A 33 -5.52 9.77 -0.54
C THR A 33 -5.85 8.40 -1.12
N ARG A 34 -7.14 8.07 -1.23
CA ARG A 34 -7.60 6.79 -1.78
C ARG A 34 -7.29 6.66 -3.27
N GLU A 35 -7.48 7.72 -4.05
CA GLU A 35 -7.22 7.71 -5.49
C GLU A 35 -5.73 7.52 -5.79
N GLU A 36 -4.85 8.23 -5.07
CA GLU A 36 -3.41 8.02 -5.27
C GLU A 36 -2.91 6.70 -4.70
N LEU A 37 -3.49 6.20 -3.61
CA LEU A 37 -3.18 4.86 -3.11
C LEU A 37 -3.50 3.78 -4.15
N ASP A 38 -4.70 3.83 -4.73
CA ASP A 38 -5.13 2.88 -5.76
C ASP A 38 -4.21 2.91 -6.98
N LYS A 39 -3.89 4.10 -7.47
CA LYS A 39 -2.98 4.31 -8.58
C LYS A 39 -1.57 3.80 -8.29
N ALA A 40 -1.04 4.08 -7.10
CA ALA A 40 0.29 3.63 -6.71
C ALA A 40 0.37 2.11 -6.58
N LEU A 41 -0.67 1.47 -6.02
CA LEU A 41 -0.81 0.01 -5.97
C LEU A 41 -0.84 -0.60 -7.38
N HIS A 42 -1.62 -0.02 -8.28
CA HIS A 42 -1.70 -0.44 -9.67
C HIS A 42 -0.36 -0.32 -10.40
N GLU A 43 0.35 0.81 -10.24
CA GLU A 43 1.70 1.02 -10.80
C GLU A 43 2.72 0.01 -10.25
N ALA A 44 2.58 -0.39 -8.99
CA ALA A 44 3.45 -1.37 -8.33
C ALA A 44 3.07 -2.83 -8.64
N GLY A 45 1.92 -3.08 -9.29
CA GLY A 45 1.41 -4.43 -9.53
C GLY A 45 1.00 -5.17 -8.26
N VAL A 46 0.65 -4.44 -7.20
CA VAL A 46 0.24 -5.00 -5.91
C VAL A 46 -1.24 -4.73 -5.69
N THR A 47 -1.96 -5.72 -5.18
CA THR A 47 -3.34 -5.58 -4.75
C THR A 47 -3.44 -5.63 -3.23
N LEU A 48 -4.39 -4.88 -2.70
CA LEU A 48 -4.84 -4.89 -1.31
C LEU A 48 -6.35 -5.10 -1.33
N THR A 49 -6.90 -5.71 -0.27
CA THR A 49 -8.36 -5.78 -0.10
C THR A 49 -8.93 -4.39 0.14
N GLU A 50 -10.24 -4.21 -0.06
CA GLU A 50 -10.90 -2.92 0.17
C GLU A 50 -10.71 -2.43 1.62
N GLU A 51 -10.79 -3.34 2.60
CA GLU A 51 -10.56 -3.09 4.02
C GLU A 51 -9.11 -2.65 4.29
N GLN A 52 -8.13 -3.29 3.68
CA GLN A 52 -6.73 -2.91 3.80
C GLN A 52 -6.47 -1.53 3.18
N GLN A 53 -7.03 -1.26 2.00
CA GLN A 53 -6.90 0.05 1.37
C GLN A 53 -7.58 1.14 2.20
N GLU A 54 -8.73 0.86 2.84
CA GLU A 54 -9.41 1.82 3.74
C GLU A 54 -8.55 2.12 4.97
N LEU A 55 -8.02 1.07 5.59
CA LEU A 55 -7.12 1.19 6.74
C LEU A 55 -5.87 2.02 6.42
N VAL A 56 -5.20 1.74 5.30
CA VAL A 56 -4.01 2.50 4.86
C VAL A 56 -4.38 3.95 4.56
N THR A 57 -5.54 4.18 3.92
CA THR A 57 -6.02 5.53 3.61
C THR A 57 -6.26 6.34 4.88
N ASP A 58 -6.90 5.77 5.90
CA ASP A 58 -7.16 6.43 7.18
C ASP A 58 -5.85 6.75 7.92
N GLN A 59 -4.93 5.79 8.01
CA GLN A 59 -3.63 5.99 8.67
C GLN A 59 -2.81 7.10 8.01
N ILE A 60 -2.66 7.07 6.68
CA ILE A 60 -1.94 8.13 5.95
C ILE A 60 -2.62 9.48 6.15
N SER A 61 -3.96 9.54 6.08
CA SER A 61 -4.70 10.80 6.27
C SER A 61 -4.56 11.37 7.68
N ARG A 62 -4.29 10.51 8.68
CA ARG A 62 -3.99 10.90 10.06
C ARG A 62 -2.50 11.12 10.32
N GLN A 63 -1.65 10.95 9.30
CA GLN A 63 -0.19 10.96 9.43
C GLN A 63 0.32 9.92 10.45
N GLU A 64 -0.36 8.78 10.55
CA GLU A 64 0.05 7.63 11.35
C GLU A 64 1.00 6.72 10.55
N GLU A 65 1.82 5.94 11.27
CA GLU A 65 2.71 4.96 10.67
C GLU A 65 1.93 3.77 10.12
N VAL A 66 2.22 3.36 8.88
CA VAL A 66 1.59 2.21 8.22
C VAL A 66 2.46 0.97 8.36
N ASP A 67 1.90 -0.07 9.00
CA ASP A 67 2.56 -1.37 9.16
C ASP A 67 2.46 -2.22 7.88
N VAL A 68 3.45 -2.05 7.00
CA VAL A 68 3.51 -2.75 5.71
C VAL A 68 3.80 -4.25 5.84
N ASP A 69 4.41 -4.67 6.95
CA ASP A 69 4.70 -6.07 7.23
C ASP A 69 3.39 -6.82 7.53
N GLN A 70 2.52 -6.22 8.36
CA GLN A 70 1.18 -6.74 8.61
C GLN A 70 0.31 -6.80 7.33
N LEU A 71 0.40 -5.79 6.46
CA LEU A 71 -0.30 -5.78 5.17
C LEU A 71 0.20 -6.87 4.22
N ALA A 72 1.49 -7.19 4.32
CA ALA A 72 2.13 -8.25 3.56
C ALA A 72 1.72 -9.65 4.08
N ASP A 73 1.64 -9.85 5.40
CA ASP A 73 1.31 -11.13 6.03
C ASP A 73 -0.15 -11.58 5.79
N HIS A 74 -1.07 -10.64 5.59
CA HIS A 74 -2.47 -10.92 5.24
C HIS A 74 -2.67 -11.45 3.80
N SER A 75 -1.66 -12.12 3.21
CA SER A 75 -1.61 -12.69 1.84
C SER A 75 -2.63 -13.81 1.55
N GLY A 76 -3.71 -13.93 2.31
CA GLY A 76 -4.74 -14.95 2.11
C GLY A 76 -5.66 -14.74 0.89
N GLU A 77 -5.90 -13.51 0.43
CA GLU A 77 -7.01 -13.26 -0.51
C GLU A 77 -6.70 -12.30 -1.69
N GLY A 78 -5.52 -11.69 -1.76
CA GLY A 78 -5.12 -10.77 -2.84
C GLY A 78 -4.03 -11.34 -3.74
N GLY A 79 -4.38 -12.27 -4.63
CA GLY A 79 -3.47 -12.78 -5.65
C GLY A 79 -3.13 -11.76 -6.75
N PRO A 80 -2.11 -12.02 -7.59
CA PRO A 80 -1.75 -11.14 -8.71
C PRO A 80 -2.91 -11.06 -9.71
N ALA A 81 -3.16 -9.85 -10.23
CA ALA A 81 -4.17 -9.58 -11.26
C ALA A 81 -3.83 -10.24 -12.61
#